data_AF-A0A0K9YMV3-F1
#
_entry.id   AF-A0A0K9YMV3-F1
#
_cell.length_a   1.000
_cell.length_b   1.000
_cell.length_c   1.000
_cell.angle_alpha   90.00
_cell.angle_beta   90.00
_cell.angle_gamma   90.00
#
_symmetry.space_group_name_H-M   'P 1'
#
loop_
_entity.id
_entity.type
_entity.pdbx_description
1 polymer ?
#
loop_
_entity_poly.entity_id
_entity_poly.type
_entity_poly.pdbx_seq_one_letter_code
_entity_poly.pdbx_strand_id
1 'polypeptide(L)' 'MKPINVQDSYLHYLITKEIPVTLITKNGVPLKGTIAYSDAYTVTMQSQGKQSLFFKAAISTITPVKPVPLPEILK' A
#
# COMPACT_ATOMS: atom_id res chain seq x y z
N MET A 1 -3.11 -25.75 -5.12
CA MET A 1 -2.75 -24.36 -5.45
C MET A 1 -2.44 -23.63 -4.16
N LYS A 2 -1.31 -22.91 -4.06
CA LYS A 2 -1.09 -22.02 -2.91
C LYS A 2 -2.14 -20.89 -2.97
N PRO A 3 -2.82 -20.55 -1.86
CA PRO A 3 -3.74 -19.43 -1.85
C PRO A 3 -3.00 -18.13 -2.22
N ILE A 4 -3.62 -17.33 -3.09
CA ILE A 4 -3.05 -16.05 -3.53
C ILE A 4 -3.04 -15.10 -2.34
N ASN A 5 -1.88 -14.52 -2.05
CA ASN A 5 -1.79 -13.46 -1.06
C ASN A 5 -2.24 -12.14 -1.68
N VAL A 6 -3.54 -11.84 -1.51
CA VAL A 6 -4.16 -10.61 -2.04
C VAL A 6 -3.42 -9.36 -1.57
N GLN A 7 -2.90 -9.34 -0.34
CA GLN A 7 -2.16 -8.20 0.18
C GLN A 7 -0.88 -7.96 -0.62
N ASP A 8 -0.08 -8.99 -0.84
CA ASP A 8 1.20 -8.88 -1.54
C ASP A 8 0.97 -8.47 -3.00
N SER A 9 0.01 -9.11 -3.70
CA SER A 9 -0.33 -8.75 -5.07
C SER A 9 -0.83 -7.31 -5.19
N TYR A 10 -1.67 -6.86 -4.24
CA TYR A 10 -2.21 -5.51 -4.22
C TYR A 10 -1.11 -4.46 -3.97
N LEU A 11 -0.27 -4.66 -2.95
CA LEU A 11 0.84 -3.75 -2.65
C LEU A 11 1.87 -3.74 -3.77
N HIS A 12 2.19 -4.88 -4.36
CA HIS A 12 3.09 -4.96 -5.50
C HIS A 12 2.55 -4.17 -6.70
N TYR A 13 1.24 -4.27 -7.00
CA TYR A 13 0.62 -3.49 -8.06
C TYR A 13 0.74 -1.97 -7.80
N LEU A 14 0.48 -1.52 -6.56
CA LEU A 14 0.61 -0.12 -6.19
C LEU A 14 2.04 0.40 -6.31
N ILE A 15 3.03 -0.40 -5.90
CA ILE A 15 4.46 -0.09 -6.00
C ILE A 15 4.89 0.00 -7.47
N THR A 16 4.66 -1.05 -8.25
CA THR A 16 5.10 -1.14 -9.66
C THR A 16 4.49 -0.06 -10.55
N LYS A 17 3.27 0.38 -10.24
CA LYS A 17 2.57 1.42 -11.00
C LYS A 17 2.70 2.82 -10.36
N GLU A 18 3.51 2.95 -9.31
CA GLU A 18 3.73 4.18 -8.53
C GLU A 18 2.43 4.93 -8.22
N ILE A 19 1.39 4.19 -7.84
CA ILE A 19 0.04 4.75 -7.68
C ILE A 19 0.02 5.60 -6.40
N PRO A 20 -0.36 6.89 -6.49
CA PRO A 20 -0.57 7.68 -5.29
C PRO A 20 -1.68 7.07 -4.43
N VAL A 21 -1.47 7.02 -3.13
CA VAL A 21 -2.40 6.48 -2.15
C VAL A 21 -2.61 7.46 -1.00
N THR A 22 -3.75 7.33 -0.33
CA THR A 22 -3.97 7.81 1.02
C THR A 22 -3.89 6.63 1.97
N LEU A 23 -2.86 6.61 2.82
CA LEU A 23 -2.76 5.69 3.95
C LEU A 23 -3.46 6.33 5.15
N ILE A 24 -4.40 5.63 5.75
CA ILE A 24 -5.10 6.06 6.96
C ILE A 24 -4.59 5.18 8.10
N THR A 25 -4.11 5.80 9.17
CA THR A 25 -3.66 5.06 10.37
C THR A 25 -4.86 4.61 11.21
N LYS A 26 -4.64 3.72 12.17
CA LYS A 26 -5.68 3.32 13.14
C LYS A 26 -6.21 4.48 13.97
N ASN A 27 -5.41 5.52 14.16
CA ASN A 27 -5.82 6.74 14.86
C ASN A 27 -6.47 7.77 13.91
N GLY A 28 -6.76 7.39 12.66
CA GLY A 28 -7.50 8.23 11.70
C GLY A 28 -6.67 9.26 10.96
N VAL A 29 -5.34 9.31 11.12
CA VAL A 29 -4.48 10.28 10.44
C VAL A 29 -4.32 9.89 8.96
N PRO A 30 -4.71 10.75 8.00
CA PRO A 30 -4.51 10.49 6.58
C PRO A 30 -3.14 10.97 6.12
N LEU A 31 -2.43 10.13 5.37
CA LEU A 31 -1.10 10.39 4.84
C LEU A 31 -1.09 10.11 3.34
N LYS A 32 -0.71 11.12 2.55
CA LYS A 32 -0.67 11.04 1.09
C LYS A 32 0.74 10.78 0.61
N GLY A 33 0.91 9.88 -0.35
CA GLY A 33 2.20 9.57 -0.95
C GLY A 33 2.11 8.37 -1.88
N THR A 34 3.25 7.80 -2.24
CA THR A 34 3.33 6.51 -2.96
C THR A 34 3.93 5.45 -2.05
N ILE A 35 3.59 4.18 -2.28
CA ILE A 35 4.26 3.09 -1.58
C ILE A 35 5.52 2.74 -2.35
N ALA A 36 6.67 2.85 -1.69
CA ALA A 36 7.98 2.56 -2.28
C ALA A 36 8.38 1.09 -2.08
N TYR A 37 7.99 0.49 -0.95
CA TYR A 37 8.36 -0.88 -0.61
C TYR A 37 7.39 -1.47 0.43
N SER A 38 7.29 -2.80 0.49
CA SER A 38 6.62 -3.51 1.58
C SER A 38 7.27 -4.85 1.87
N ASP A 39 7.29 -5.23 3.15
CA ASP A 39 7.63 -6.59 3.60
C ASP A 39 6.45 -7.21 4.36
N ALA A 40 6.67 -8.28 5.12
CA ALA A 40 5.64 -8.96 5.89
C ALA A 40 4.94 -8.06 6.94
N TYR A 41 5.64 -7.08 7.53
CA TYR A 41 5.17 -6.30 8.69
C TYR A 41 5.13 -4.79 8.44
N THR A 42 5.78 -4.29 7.39
CA THR A 42 5.98 -2.86 7.16
C THR A 42 5.64 -2.45 5.73
N VAL A 43 5.35 -1.15 5.58
CA VAL A 43 5.16 -0.45 4.31
C VAL A 43 5.98 0.83 4.37
N THR A 44 6.87 1.04 3.40
CA THR A 44 7.61 2.30 3.24
C THR A 44 6.86 3.19 2.27
N MET A 45 6.52 4.40 2.69
CA MET A 45 5.93 5.43 1.81
C MET A 45 6.95 6.52 1.50
N GLN A 46 6.85 7.05 0.27
CA GLN A 46 7.52 8.27 -0.15
C GLN A 46 6.49 9.41 -0.22
N SER A 47 6.82 10.55 0.38
CA SER A 47 6.02 11.78 0.26
C SER A 47 6.90 13.01 0.43
N GLN A 48 6.76 13.98 -0.48
CA GLN A 48 7.50 15.26 -0.44
C GLN A 48 9.02 15.10 -0.23
N GLY A 49 9.64 14.14 -0.93
CA GLY A 49 11.08 13.86 -0.82
C GLY A 49 11.51 13.14 0.46
N LYS A 50 10.57 12.81 1.37
CA LYS A 50 10.84 12.05 2.60
C LYS A 50 10.35 10.63 2.48
N GLN A 51 11.06 9.73 3.16
CA GLN A 51 10.67 8.35 3.38
C GLN A 51 10.10 8.17 4.78
N SER A 52 9.07 7.35 4.91
CA SER A 52 8.47 7.01 6.19
C SER A 52 8.12 5.53 6.21
N LEU A 53 8.59 4.82 7.24
CA LEU A 53 8.28 3.41 7.46
C LEU A 53 7.07 3.29 8.38
N PHE A 54 6.04 2.59 7.93
CA PHE A 54 4.83 2.31 8.69
C PHE A 54 4.76 0.84 9.04
N PHE A 55 4.51 0.54 10.31
CA PHE A 55 4.10 -0.81 10.71
C PHE A 55 2.67 -1.06 10.23
N LYS A 56 2.44 -2.19 9.55
CA LYS A 56 1.10 -2.60 9.08
C LYS A 56 0.10 -2.67 10.23
N ALA A 57 0.55 -3.02 11.43
CA ALA A 57 -0.28 -3.02 12.63
C ALA A 57 -0.83 -1.63 13.04
N ALA A 58 -0.26 -0.53 12.54
CA ALA A 58 -0.73 0.83 12.78
C ALA A 58 -1.56 1.41 11.61
N ILE A 59 -1.64 0.69 10.48
CA ILE A 59 -2.40 1.10 9.30
C ILE A 59 -3.83 0.56 9.45
N SER A 60 -4.83 1.38 9.16
CA SER A 60 -6.23 0.94 9.06
C SER A 60 -6.61 0.66 7.61
N THR A 61 -6.31 1.58 6.69
CA THR A 61 -6.76 1.52 5.29
C THR A 61 -5.72 2.11 4.35
N ILE A 62 -5.58 1.57 3.15
CA ILE A 62 -4.81 2.15 2.03
C ILE A 62 -5.78 2.38 0.87
N THR A 63 -5.99 3.64 0.50
CA THR A 63 -6.92 4.04 -0.56
C THR A 63 -6.15 4.59 -1.76
N PRO A 64 -6.09 3.90 -2.90
CA PRO A 64 -5.45 4.43 -4.10
C PRO A 64 -6.29 5.54 -4.74
N VAL A 65 -5.62 6.50 -5.40
CA VAL A 65 -6.33 7.60 -6.09
C VAL A 65 -7.05 7.15 -7.36
N LYS A 66 -6.72 5.95 -7.88
CA LYS A 66 -7.38 5.33 -9.03
C LYS A 66 -7.74 3.88 -8.70
N PRO A 67 -8.81 3.33 -9.29
CA PRO A 67 -9.21 1.95 -9.09
C PRO A 67 -8.07 0.96 -9.42
N VAL A 68 -7.91 -0.06 -8.59
CA VAL A 68 -7.02 -1.19 -8.86
C VAL A 68 -7.84 -2.29 -9.56
N PRO A 69 -7.43 -2.76 -10.75
CA PRO A 69 -8.13 -3.83 -11.45
C PRO A 69 -7.96 -5.17 -10.71
N LEU A 70 -8.96 -5.52 -9.90
CA LEU A 70 -8.97 -6.76 -9.11
C LEU A 70 -8.66 -8.03 -9.94
N PRO A 71 -9.16 -8.18 -11.19
CA PRO A 71 -8.82 -9.34 -12.01
C PRO A 71 -7.34 -9.45 -12.36
N GLU A 72 -6.54 -8.37 -12.31
CA GLU A 72 -5.09 -8.43 -12.57
C GLU A 72 -4.30 -8.89 -11.35
N ILE A 73 -4.76 -8.54 -10.15
CA ILE A 73 -4.06 -8.85 -8.89
C ILE A 73 -4.48 -10.19 -8.26
N LEU A 74 -5.64 -10.73 -8.64
CA LEU A 74 -6.18 -12.01 -8.14
C LEU A 74 -5.79 -13.20 -9.04
N LYS A 75 -4.81 -13.02 -9.93
CA LYS A 75 -4.27 -14.07 -10.80
C LYS A 75 -3.20 -14.90 -10.11
#